data_AF-A0A2K9NRI9-F1
#
_entry.id   AF-A0A2K9NRI9-F1
#
_cell.length_a   1.000
_cell.length_b   1.000
_cell.length_c   1.000
_cell.angle_alpha   90.00
_cell.angle_beta   90.00
_cell.angle_gamma   90.00
#
_symmetry.space_group_name_H-M   'P 1'
#
loop_
_entity.id
_entity.type
_entity.pdbx_description
1 polymer ?
#
loop_
_entity_poly.entity_id
_entity_poly.type
_entity_poly.pdbx_seq_one_letter_code
_entity_poly.pdbx_strand_id
1 'polypeptide(L)'
;MLITLISGVLFYKNLTQIEPGKSVLRFDFDELRSIDSQVANTAFYLRKNLTADSSELSDEILRINELLGLINDINRSTPELTESVKKIRSHFEMRVKQLQNFEKARAELRESSSALLPAYNELEKKNIKYTLDKRDFYRECILDAYMFIASSHKENEMRLLEDQKILGQIISFANTTNEDLVKYQKHLETIHKRVKEIDVILKDIKEVNISSEMKIIAKYYQESVQAQNEQTENILKFTIAAIGIYLLFMIFILRKS
;
A
#
# COMPACT_ATOMS: atom_id res chain seq x y z
N MET A 1 1.84 1.90 -61.51
CA MET A 1 1.01 2.94 -60.83
C MET A 1 0.09 2.35 -59.77
N LEU A 2 -0.78 1.38 -60.06
CA LEU A 2 -1.72 0.83 -59.05
C LEU A 2 -1.02 0.12 -57.87
N ILE A 3 0.06 -0.62 -58.13
CA ILE A 3 0.83 -1.36 -57.11
C ILE A 3 1.58 -0.39 -56.16
N THR A 4 2.05 0.75 -56.66
CA THR A 4 2.77 1.78 -55.90
C THR A 4 1.82 2.60 -55.01
N LEU A 5 0.58 2.81 -55.47
CA LEU A 5 -0.51 3.43 -54.70
C LEU A 5 -0.98 2.52 -53.56
N ILE A 6 -1.10 1.21 -53.81
CA ILE A 6 -1.49 0.23 -52.80
C ILE A 6 -0.40 0.08 -51.72
N SER A 7 0.88 0.12 -52.08
CA SER A 7 1.98 0.11 -51.10
C SER A 7 2.04 1.39 -50.26
N GLY A 8 1.73 2.55 -50.84
CA GLY A 8 1.65 3.82 -50.10
C GLY A 8 0.48 3.85 -49.10
N VAL A 9 -0.69 3.33 -49.49
CA VAL A 9 -1.87 3.22 -48.62
C VAL A 9 -1.68 2.16 -47.52
N LEU A 10 -1.00 1.05 -47.81
CA LEU A 10 -0.65 0.04 -46.80
C LEU A 10 0.42 0.54 -45.82
N PHE A 11 1.40 1.32 -46.29
CA PHE A 11 2.37 2.00 -45.43
C PHE A 11 1.70 3.06 -44.55
N TYR A 12 0.76 3.84 -45.10
CA TYR A 12 -0.06 4.81 -44.36
C TYR A 12 -0.97 4.11 -43.34
N LYS A 13 -1.60 2.98 -43.70
CA LYS A 13 -2.43 2.19 -42.80
C LYS A 13 -1.63 1.61 -41.63
N ASN A 14 -0.40 1.15 -41.87
CA ASN A 14 0.52 0.71 -40.82
C ASN A 14 1.05 1.86 -39.95
N LEU A 15 1.26 3.05 -40.52
CA LEU A 15 1.61 4.27 -39.76
C LEU A 15 0.45 4.78 -38.89
N THR A 16 -0.81 4.63 -39.35
CA THR A 16 -2.02 5.00 -38.58
C THR A 16 -2.49 3.90 -37.63
N GLN A 17 -1.99 2.66 -37.75
CA GLN A 17 -2.21 1.58 -36.79
C GLN A 17 -1.21 1.62 -35.63
N ILE A 18 -0.17 2.45 -35.71
CA ILE A 18 0.47 3.00 -34.52
C ILE A 18 -0.52 4.04 -33.99
N GLU A 19 -1.53 3.60 -33.24
CA GLU A 19 -2.44 4.52 -32.57
C GLU A 19 -1.62 5.43 -31.66
N PRO A 20 -1.50 6.74 -31.96
CA PRO A 20 -0.94 7.67 -31.01
C PRO A 20 -1.98 7.83 -29.91
N GLY A 21 -1.85 7.05 -28.84
CA GLY A 21 -2.67 7.18 -27.65
C GLY A 21 -3.27 5.91 -27.04
N LYS A 22 -3.06 4.70 -27.58
CA LYS A 22 -3.66 3.47 -26.98
C LYS A 22 -2.80 2.66 -26.02
N SER A 23 -1.59 3.09 -25.72
CA SER A 23 -0.85 2.56 -24.56
C SER A 23 -0.02 3.62 -23.83
N VAL A 24 -0.44 4.90 -23.90
CA VAL A 24 0.03 5.84 -22.89
C VAL A 24 -0.77 5.47 -21.65
N LEU A 25 -0.23 4.55 -20.85
CA LEU A 25 -0.60 4.37 -19.45
C LEU A 25 -0.70 5.77 -18.86
N ARG A 26 -1.94 6.28 -18.73
CA ARG A 26 -2.22 7.53 -18.04
C ARG A 26 -1.73 7.29 -16.62
N PHE A 27 -0.55 7.79 -16.31
CA PHE A 27 -0.03 7.69 -14.97
C PHE A 27 -0.86 8.66 -14.14
N ASP A 28 -1.88 8.15 -13.46
CA ASP A 28 -2.79 8.96 -12.70
C ASP A 28 -2.15 9.29 -11.35
N PHE A 29 -1.48 10.44 -11.30
CA PHE A 29 -0.89 10.96 -10.08
C PHE A 29 -1.94 11.26 -8.99
N ASP A 30 -3.19 11.48 -9.37
CA ASP A 30 -4.28 11.67 -8.43
C ASP A 30 -4.76 10.31 -7.87
N GLU A 31 -4.72 9.24 -8.68
CA GLU A 31 -4.90 7.86 -8.21
C GLU A 31 -3.81 7.47 -7.19
N LEU A 32 -2.55 7.83 -7.43
CA LEU A 32 -1.45 7.62 -6.50
C LEU A 32 -1.61 8.34 -5.16
N ARG A 33 -2.09 9.59 -5.18
CA ARG A 33 -2.43 10.34 -3.96
C ARG A 33 -3.64 9.75 -3.26
N SER A 34 -4.63 9.32 -4.04
CA SER A 34 -5.83 8.67 -3.53
C SER A 34 -5.47 7.38 -2.80
N ILE A 35 -4.60 6.54 -3.37
CA ILE A 35 -4.12 5.29 -2.77
C ILE A 35 -3.36 5.56 -1.47
N ASP A 36 -2.40 6.50 -1.44
CA ASP A 36 -1.67 6.82 -0.20
C ASP A 36 -2.62 7.29 0.92
N SER A 37 -3.68 8.05 0.57
CA SER A 37 -4.72 8.45 1.52
C SER A 37 -5.66 7.30 1.92
N GLN A 38 -6.05 6.44 0.98
CA GLN A 38 -6.95 5.31 1.22
C GLN A 38 -6.29 4.26 2.11
N VAL A 39 -5.00 3.96 1.89
CA VAL A 39 -4.24 3.02 2.72
C VAL A 39 -4.28 3.39 4.20
N ALA A 40 -4.09 4.67 4.54
CA ALA A 40 -4.13 5.12 5.92
C ALA A 40 -5.52 4.91 6.55
N ASN A 41 -6.59 5.14 5.77
CA ASN A 41 -7.97 4.95 6.20
C ASN A 41 -8.32 3.47 6.37
N THR A 42 -7.93 2.62 5.42
CA THR A 42 -8.14 1.16 5.46
C THR A 42 -7.40 0.56 6.66
N ALA A 43 -6.14 0.91 6.88
CA ALA A 43 -5.38 0.45 8.05
C ALA A 43 -6.04 0.89 9.37
N PHE A 44 -6.55 2.13 9.44
CA PHE A 44 -7.27 2.61 10.62
C PHE A 44 -8.58 1.86 10.86
N TYR A 45 -9.36 1.59 9.81
CA TYR A 45 -10.59 0.80 9.89
C TYR A 45 -10.31 -0.63 10.37
N LEU A 46 -9.32 -1.30 9.78
CA LEU A 46 -8.93 -2.67 10.15
C LEU A 46 -8.40 -2.78 11.59
N ARG A 47 -7.79 -1.71 12.13
CA ARG A 47 -7.38 -1.63 13.54
C ARG A 47 -8.58 -1.57 14.49
N LYS A 48 -9.65 -0.89 14.10
CA LYS A 48 -10.90 -0.80 14.89
C LYS A 48 -11.76 -2.06 14.74
N ASN A 49 -11.61 -2.79 13.64
CA ASN A 49 -12.38 -3.99 13.35
C ASN A 49 -11.48 -5.21 13.11
N LEU A 50 -11.07 -5.87 14.19
CA LEU A 50 -10.16 -7.02 14.13
C LEU A 50 -10.73 -8.24 13.37
N THR A 51 -12.06 -8.32 13.20
CA THR A 51 -12.72 -9.40 12.47
C THR A 51 -12.90 -9.12 10.98
N ALA A 52 -12.69 -7.88 10.53
CA ALA A 52 -12.81 -7.49 9.13
C ALA A 52 -11.85 -8.28 8.22
N ASP A 53 -12.30 -8.51 6.99
CA ASP A 53 -11.48 -9.14 5.95
C ASP A 53 -10.26 -8.27 5.59
N SER A 54 -9.11 -8.88 5.32
CA SER A 54 -7.88 -8.19 4.90
C SER A 54 -7.70 -8.14 3.39
N SER A 55 -8.65 -8.66 2.60
CA SER A 55 -8.66 -8.57 1.14
C SER A 55 -8.47 -7.13 0.64
N GLU A 56 -9.17 -6.16 1.24
CA GLU A 56 -9.02 -4.74 0.91
C GLU A 56 -7.58 -4.23 1.06
N LEU A 57 -6.85 -4.67 2.10
CA LEU A 57 -5.46 -4.26 2.29
C LEU A 57 -4.52 -4.94 1.29
N SER A 58 -4.82 -6.19 0.92
CA SER A 58 -4.08 -6.94 -0.09
C SER A 58 -4.22 -6.31 -1.47
N ASP A 59 -5.43 -5.87 -1.81
CA ASP A 59 -5.73 -5.15 -3.06
C ASP A 59 -4.98 -3.81 -3.12
N GLU A 60 -4.91 -3.06 -2.01
CA GLU A 60 -4.13 -1.83 -1.92
C GLU A 60 -2.61 -2.09 -2.09
N ILE A 61 -2.08 -3.17 -1.50
CA ILE A 61 -0.66 -3.56 -1.70
C ILE A 61 -0.41 -3.92 -3.17
N LEU A 62 -1.31 -4.64 -3.82
CA LEU A 62 -1.21 -5.00 -5.24
C LEU A 62 -1.19 -3.74 -6.11
N ARG A 63 -2.11 -2.79 -5.89
CA ARG A 63 -2.14 -1.50 -6.59
C ARG A 63 -0.83 -0.72 -6.42
N ILE A 64 -0.29 -0.66 -5.20
CA ILE A 64 1.01 0.00 -4.95
C ILE A 64 2.14 -0.68 -5.75
N ASN A 65 2.16 -2.01 -5.81
CA ASN A 65 3.18 -2.75 -6.56
C ASN A 65 3.05 -2.55 -8.08
N GLU A 66 1.84 -2.47 -8.61
CA GLU A 66 1.59 -2.12 -10.02
C GLU A 66 2.11 -0.71 -10.34
N LEU A 67 1.85 0.25 -9.45
CA LEU A 67 2.33 1.62 -9.57
C LEU A 67 3.87 1.72 -9.49
N LEU A 68 4.51 0.93 -8.62
CA LEU A 68 5.97 0.81 -8.58
C LEU A 68 6.54 0.29 -9.91
N GLY A 69 5.82 -0.61 -10.59
CA GLY A 69 6.15 -1.06 -11.95
C GLY A 69 6.17 0.11 -12.93
N LEU A 70 5.10 0.92 -12.94
CA LEU A 70 4.99 2.09 -13.82
C LEU A 70 6.06 3.16 -13.55
N ILE A 71 6.45 3.36 -12.29
CA ILE A 71 7.51 4.29 -11.90
C ILE A 71 8.89 3.84 -12.42
N ASN A 72 9.11 2.53 -12.57
CA ASN A 72 10.38 2.02 -13.12
C ASN A 72 10.54 2.34 -14.61
N ASP A 73 9.42 2.49 -15.33
CA ASP A 73 9.41 2.73 -16.78
C ASP A 73 9.57 4.23 -17.16
N ILE A 74 9.62 5.12 -16.17
CA ILE A 74 9.81 6.56 -16.40
C ILE A 74 11.24 6.82 -16.91
N ASN A 75 11.34 7.47 -18.08
CA ASN A 75 12.62 7.89 -18.66
C ASN A 75 13.32 8.95 -17.78
N ARG A 76 14.48 8.61 -17.23
CA ARG A 76 15.22 9.43 -16.24
C ARG A 76 16.25 10.31 -16.91
N SER A 77 15.79 11.26 -17.71
CA SER A 77 16.66 12.15 -18.50
C SER A 77 17.31 13.26 -17.67
N THR A 78 16.83 13.54 -16.45
CA THR A 78 17.38 14.60 -15.58
C THR A 78 17.74 14.07 -14.17
N PRO A 79 18.74 14.69 -13.49
CA PRO A 79 19.07 14.35 -12.10
C PRO A 79 17.91 14.60 -11.13
N GLU A 80 17.13 15.67 -11.35
CA GLU A 80 15.97 16.03 -10.53
C GLU A 80 14.85 14.99 -10.62
N LEU A 81 14.58 14.49 -11.83
CA LEU A 81 13.60 13.42 -12.05
C LEU A 81 14.09 12.08 -11.48
N THR A 82 15.38 11.80 -11.62
CA THR A 82 16.01 10.58 -11.07
C THR A 82 15.86 10.52 -9.56
N GLU A 83 16.14 11.63 -8.86
CA GLU A 83 16.04 11.70 -7.40
C GLU A 83 14.57 11.64 -6.93
N SER A 84 13.66 12.30 -7.65
CA SER A 84 12.22 12.27 -7.33
C SER A 84 11.63 10.87 -7.48
N VAL A 85 11.96 10.16 -8.58
CA VAL A 85 11.57 8.76 -8.80
C VAL A 85 12.09 7.86 -7.68
N LYS A 86 13.35 8.04 -7.28
CA LYS A 86 13.98 7.26 -6.20
C LYS A 86 13.27 7.46 -4.86
N LYS A 87 12.93 8.71 -4.51
CA LYS A 87 12.21 9.04 -3.28
C LYS A 87 10.80 8.46 -3.24
N ILE A 88 10.04 8.60 -4.32
CA ILE A 88 8.69 8.03 -4.41
C ILE A 88 8.74 6.51 -4.31
N ARG A 89 9.69 5.88 -5.01
CA ARG A 89 9.90 4.43 -4.92
C ARG A 89 10.21 4.01 -3.49
N SER A 90 11.16 4.67 -2.83
CA SER A 90 11.53 4.38 -1.44
C SER A 90 10.33 4.55 -0.49
N HIS A 91 9.48 5.55 -0.73
CA HIS A 91 8.26 5.77 0.05
C HIS A 91 7.28 4.60 -0.08
N PHE A 92 6.98 4.16 -1.31
CA PHE A 92 6.04 3.05 -1.52
C PHE A 92 6.60 1.70 -1.11
N GLU A 93 7.90 1.43 -1.29
CA GLU A 93 8.56 0.23 -0.75
C GLU A 93 8.47 0.18 0.78
N MET A 94 8.71 1.32 1.44
CA MET A 94 8.51 1.45 2.88
C MET A 94 7.04 1.24 3.27
N ARG A 95 6.10 1.81 2.50
CA ARG A 95 4.66 1.67 2.74
C ARG A 95 4.23 0.21 2.66
N VAL A 96 4.61 -0.52 1.62
CA VAL A 96 4.32 -1.96 1.47
C VAL A 96 4.82 -2.74 2.70
N LYS A 97 6.06 -2.49 3.13
CA LYS A 97 6.64 -3.14 4.31
C LYS A 97 5.86 -2.80 5.60
N GLN A 98 5.43 -1.55 5.77
CA GLN A 98 4.60 -1.12 6.89
C GLN A 98 3.26 -1.86 6.90
N LEU A 99 2.61 -2.02 5.74
CA LEU A 99 1.32 -2.73 5.64
C LEU A 99 1.43 -4.22 5.89
N GLN A 100 2.50 -4.87 5.38
CA GLN A 100 2.78 -6.27 5.69
C GLN A 100 3.02 -6.49 7.20
N ASN A 101 3.77 -5.60 7.83
CA ASN A 101 3.98 -5.64 9.28
C ASN A 101 2.68 -5.40 10.05
N PHE A 102 1.84 -4.46 9.59
CA PHE A 102 0.52 -4.20 10.16
C PHE A 102 -0.37 -5.43 10.08
N GLU A 103 -0.47 -6.08 8.92
CA GLU A 103 -1.30 -7.26 8.72
C GLU A 103 -0.84 -8.40 9.63
N LYS A 104 0.47 -8.65 9.69
CA LYS A 104 1.04 -9.65 10.59
C LYS A 104 0.72 -9.35 12.06
N ALA A 105 0.95 -8.12 12.50
CA ALA A 105 0.68 -7.72 13.88
C ALA A 105 -0.81 -7.83 14.22
N ARG A 106 -1.69 -7.46 13.29
CA ARG A 106 -3.15 -7.58 13.43
C ARG A 106 -3.60 -9.03 13.50
N ALA A 107 -3.05 -9.91 12.68
CA ALA A 107 -3.37 -11.34 12.68
C ALA A 107 -3.00 -11.98 14.03
N GLU A 108 -1.79 -11.71 14.53
CA GLU A 108 -1.33 -12.21 15.83
C GLU A 108 -2.13 -11.62 17.01
N LEU A 109 -2.54 -10.34 16.92
CA LEU A 109 -3.43 -9.71 17.88
C LEU A 109 -4.80 -10.38 17.89
N ARG A 110 -5.39 -10.60 16.71
CA ARG A 110 -6.68 -11.29 16.56
C ARG A 110 -6.62 -12.68 17.17
N GLU A 111 -5.61 -13.47 16.80
CA GLU A 111 -5.39 -14.82 17.33
C GLU A 111 -5.33 -14.80 18.87
N SER A 112 -4.45 -13.97 19.45
CA SER A 112 -4.27 -13.88 20.90
C SER A 112 -5.54 -13.41 21.61
N SER A 113 -6.25 -12.43 21.06
CA SER A 113 -7.51 -11.93 21.62
C SER A 113 -8.63 -12.97 21.60
N SER A 114 -8.66 -13.84 20.59
CA SER A 114 -9.63 -14.93 20.46
C SER A 114 -9.28 -16.14 21.33
N ALA A 115 -8.00 -16.34 21.63
CA ALA A 115 -7.50 -17.43 22.46
C ALA A 115 -7.57 -17.13 23.98
N LEU A 116 -7.76 -15.87 24.36
CA LEU A 116 -7.73 -15.44 25.76
C LEU A 116 -8.86 -16.06 26.61
N LEU A 117 -10.11 -16.02 26.13
CA LEU A 117 -11.23 -16.65 26.83
C LEU A 117 -11.12 -18.19 26.89
N PRO A 118 -10.77 -18.90 25.79
CA PRO A 118 -10.44 -20.32 25.87
C PRO A 118 -9.34 -20.63 26.89
N ALA A 119 -8.27 -19.83 26.94
CA ALA A 119 -7.19 -20.03 27.90
C ALA A 119 -7.68 -19.84 29.35
N TYR A 120 -8.51 -18.84 29.63
CA TYR A 120 -9.17 -18.68 30.93
C TYR A 120 -10.04 -19.89 31.30
N ASN A 121 -10.84 -20.40 30.37
CA ASN A 121 -11.69 -21.56 30.62
C ASN A 121 -10.86 -22.81 30.98
N GLU A 122 -9.66 -22.97 30.41
CA GLU A 122 -8.73 -24.04 30.80
C GLU A 122 -8.20 -23.86 32.22
N LEU A 123 -7.90 -22.62 32.65
CA LEU A 123 -7.54 -22.32 34.04
C LEU A 123 -8.70 -22.68 34.98
N GLU A 124 -9.93 -22.32 34.63
CA GLU A 124 -11.12 -22.61 35.43
C GLU A 124 -11.36 -24.12 35.57
N LYS A 125 -11.29 -24.88 34.48
CA LYS A 125 -11.43 -26.35 34.47
C LYS A 125 -10.43 -27.03 35.41
N LYS A 126 -9.22 -26.48 35.52
CA LYS A 126 -8.14 -26.97 36.38
C LYS A 126 -8.19 -26.41 37.80
N ASN A 127 -9.25 -25.67 38.16
CA ASN A 127 -9.42 -24.98 39.44
C ASN A 127 -8.27 -24.02 39.78
N ILE A 128 -7.60 -23.47 38.77
CA ILE A 128 -6.58 -22.43 38.95
C ILE A 128 -7.32 -21.10 39.06
N LYS A 129 -7.49 -20.62 40.29
CA LYS A 129 -8.24 -19.40 40.58
C LYS A 129 -7.38 -18.44 41.40
N TYR A 130 -7.42 -17.17 41.04
CA TYR A 130 -6.85 -16.10 41.83
C TYR A 130 -7.90 -15.02 42.03
N THR A 131 -8.04 -14.55 43.26
CA THR A 131 -9.03 -13.54 43.62
C THR A 131 -8.32 -12.30 44.12
N LEU A 132 -8.59 -11.17 43.49
CA LEU A 132 -8.09 -9.85 43.88
C LEU A 132 -9.30 -8.97 44.17
N ASP A 133 -9.36 -8.35 45.35
CA ASP A 133 -10.49 -7.50 45.77
C ASP A 133 -11.87 -8.17 45.60
N LYS A 134 -11.96 -9.47 45.92
CA LYS A 134 -13.17 -10.30 45.78
C LYS A 134 -13.65 -10.51 44.33
N ARG A 135 -12.85 -10.16 43.33
CA ARG A 135 -13.12 -10.41 41.91
C ARG A 135 -12.20 -11.50 41.37
N ASP A 136 -12.67 -12.24 40.37
CA ASP A 136 -11.86 -13.19 39.64
C ASP A 136 -10.82 -12.43 38.82
N PHE A 137 -9.56 -12.49 39.26
CA PHE A 137 -8.48 -11.72 38.68
C PHE A 137 -8.26 -12.06 37.21
N TYR A 138 -8.28 -13.34 36.84
CA TYR A 138 -8.04 -13.74 35.45
C TYR A 138 -9.14 -13.20 34.54
N ARG A 139 -10.40 -13.20 35.01
CA ARG A 139 -11.51 -12.60 34.28
C ARG A 139 -11.36 -11.09 34.11
N GLU A 140 -10.87 -10.38 35.13
CA GLU A 140 -10.60 -8.94 35.02
C GLU A 140 -9.50 -8.66 33.98
N CYS A 141 -8.44 -9.48 33.92
CA CYS A 141 -7.41 -9.32 32.88
C CYS A 141 -7.97 -9.41 31.45
N ILE A 142 -8.99 -10.25 31.23
CA ILE A 142 -9.68 -10.32 29.93
C ILE A 142 -10.35 -8.98 29.60
N LEU A 143 -11.05 -8.40 30.58
CA LEU A 143 -11.74 -7.12 30.42
C LEU A 143 -10.74 -6.00 30.11
N ASP A 144 -9.66 -5.90 30.88
CA ASP A 144 -8.63 -4.88 30.69
C ASP A 144 -7.89 -5.06 29.36
N ALA A 145 -7.63 -6.30 28.93
CA ALA A 145 -7.10 -6.58 27.60
C ALA A 145 -8.03 -6.12 26.47
N TYR A 146 -9.33 -6.41 26.54
CA TYR A 146 -10.28 -5.95 25.53
C TYR A 146 -10.46 -4.44 25.54
N MET A 147 -10.45 -3.80 26.71
CA MET A 147 -10.48 -2.34 26.84
C MET A 147 -9.24 -1.70 26.20
N PHE A 148 -8.06 -2.27 26.41
CA PHE A 148 -6.83 -1.81 25.77
C PHE A 148 -6.83 -2.02 24.24
N ILE A 149 -7.37 -3.15 23.77
CA ILE A 149 -7.56 -3.40 22.34
C ILE A 149 -8.50 -2.34 21.74
N ALA A 150 -9.65 -2.09 22.35
CA ALA A 150 -10.62 -1.11 21.85
C ALA A 150 -10.06 0.32 21.86
N SER A 151 -9.32 0.65 22.93
CA SER A 151 -8.78 1.98 23.19
C SER A 151 -7.44 1.90 23.91
N SER A 152 -6.35 2.17 23.19
CA SER A 152 -4.97 2.06 23.67
C SER A 152 -4.47 3.31 24.42
N HIS A 153 -5.36 4.01 25.12
CA HIS A 153 -4.96 5.13 25.95
C HIS A 153 -4.17 4.69 27.19
N LYS A 154 -3.37 5.62 27.72
CA LYS A 154 -2.42 5.37 28.81
C LYS A 154 -3.04 4.68 30.03
N GLU A 155 -4.29 4.99 30.37
CA GLU A 155 -4.97 4.35 31.50
C GLU A 155 -5.21 2.85 31.27
N ASN A 156 -5.76 2.47 30.12
CA ASN A 156 -5.99 1.06 29.79
C ASN A 156 -4.67 0.29 29.64
N GLU A 157 -3.63 0.95 29.11
CA GLU A 157 -2.28 0.36 29.04
C GLU A 157 -1.74 0.05 30.45
N MET A 158 -1.90 0.99 31.38
CA MET A 158 -1.42 0.83 32.76
C MET A 158 -2.11 -0.34 33.46
N ARG A 159 -3.43 -0.49 33.30
CA ARG A 159 -4.19 -1.61 33.89
C ARG A 159 -3.68 -2.96 33.38
N LEU A 160 -3.53 -3.11 32.06
CA LEU A 160 -3.02 -4.34 31.46
C LEU A 160 -1.57 -4.66 31.90
N LEU A 161 -0.72 -3.64 32.06
CA LEU A 161 0.64 -3.82 32.57
C LEU A 161 0.65 -4.26 34.05
N GLU A 162 -0.29 -3.74 34.84
CA GLU A 162 -0.45 -4.11 36.23
C GLU A 162 -0.92 -5.57 36.36
N ASP A 163 -1.86 -5.99 35.51
CA ASP A 163 -2.27 -7.40 35.38
C ASP A 163 -1.10 -8.31 35.01
N GLN A 164 -0.30 -7.94 34.00
CA GLN A 164 0.87 -8.70 33.60
C GLN A 164 1.89 -8.83 34.74
N LYS A 165 2.07 -7.76 35.53
CA LYS A 165 2.95 -7.77 36.69
C LYS A 165 2.44 -8.72 37.78
N ILE A 166 1.14 -8.67 38.09
CA ILE A 166 0.52 -9.57 39.07
C ILE A 166 0.59 -11.02 38.58
N LEU A 167 0.34 -11.29 37.30
CA LEU A 167 0.49 -12.62 36.69
C LEU A 167 1.93 -13.13 36.80
N GLY A 168 2.92 -12.29 36.50
CA GLY A 168 4.33 -12.65 36.65
C GLY A 168 4.68 -13.02 38.09
N GLN A 169 4.12 -12.29 39.07
CA GLN A 169 4.25 -12.64 40.48
C GLN A 169 3.61 -14.00 40.80
N ILE A 170 2.36 -14.23 40.40
CA ILE A 170 1.66 -15.52 40.61
C ILE A 170 2.48 -16.68 40.04
N ILE A 171 3.00 -16.54 38.83
CA ILE A 171 3.83 -17.57 38.17
C ILE A 171 5.13 -17.79 38.94
N SER A 172 5.78 -16.72 39.40
CA SER A 172 7.04 -16.83 40.15
C SER A 172 6.89 -17.49 41.54
N PHE A 173 5.70 -17.43 42.15
CA PHE A 173 5.43 -18.06 43.44
C PHE A 173 5.08 -19.54 43.33
N ALA A 174 4.80 -20.06 42.14
CA ALA A 174 4.51 -21.47 41.93
C ALA A 174 5.82 -22.29 41.92
N ASN A 175 5.95 -23.26 42.84
CA ASN A 175 7.09 -24.19 42.89
C ASN A 175 7.21 -25.08 41.63
N THR A 176 6.20 -25.08 40.76
CA THR A 176 6.19 -25.75 39.46
C THR A 176 5.44 -24.88 38.48
N THR A 177 6.06 -24.57 37.35
CA THR A 177 5.48 -23.72 36.31
C THR A 177 4.20 -24.34 35.77
N ASN A 178 3.08 -23.62 35.89
CA ASN A 178 1.82 -24.04 35.30
C ASN A 178 1.77 -23.60 33.83
N GLU A 179 1.80 -24.57 32.90
CA GLU A 179 1.85 -24.29 31.45
C GLU A 179 0.64 -23.50 30.95
N ASP A 180 -0.56 -23.75 31.49
CA ASP A 180 -1.77 -23.02 31.08
C ASP A 180 -1.69 -21.55 31.51
N LEU A 181 -1.15 -21.30 32.70
CA LEU A 181 -0.98 -19.94 33.22
C LEU A 181 0.09 -19.16 32.43
N VAL A 182 1.18 -19.82 32.04
CA VAL A 182 2.19 -19.22 31.15
C VAL A 182 1.61 -18.94 29.76
N LYS A 183 0.81 -19.86 29.23
CA LYS A 183 0.11 -19.65 27.95
C LYS A 183 -0.85 -18.46 28.04
N TYR A 184 -1.60 -18.36 29.13
CA TYR A 184 -2.49 -17.24 29.41
C TYR A 184 -1.74 -15.90 29.45
N GLN A 185 -0.65 -15.83 30.22
CA GLN A 185 0.21 -14.64 30.30
C GLN A 185 0.73 -14.24 28.91
N LYS A 186 1.21 -15.21 28.12
CA LYS A 186 1.76 -14.95 26.78
C LYS A 186 0.73 -14.31 25.85
N HIS A 187 -0.55 -14.64 25.96
CA HIS A 187 -1.60 -13.99 25.18
C HIS A 187 -1.74 -12.51 25.57
N LEU A 188 -1.70 -12.17 26.85
CA LEU A 188 -1.75 -10.77 27.32
C LEU A 188 -0.51 -9.98 26.89
N GLU A 189 0.68 -10.58 26.97
CA GLU A 189 1.93 -9.96 26.49
C GLU A 189 1.88 -9.71 24.98
N THR A 190 1.37 -10.66 24.22
CA THR A 190 1.20 -10.52 22.76
C THR A 190 0.21 -9.41 22.43
N ILE A 191 -0.92 -9.34 23.16
CA ILE A 191 -1.90 -8.25 23.01
C ILE A 191 -1.24 -6.89 23.26
N HIS A 192 -0.54 -6.74 24.39
CA HIS A 192 0.14 -5.48 24.72
C HIS A 192 1.12 -5.05 23.62
N LYS A 193 2.02 -5.97 23.25
CA LYS A 193 3.03 -5.73 22.22
C LYS A 193 2.42 -5.37 20.87
N ARG A 194 1.47 -6.16 20.36
CA ARG A 194 0.93 -5.98 19.01
C ARG A 194 0.04 -4.75 18.90
N VAL A 195 -0.71 -4.38 19.94
CA VAL A 195 -1.44 -3.10 19.95
C VAL A 195 -0.49 -1.92 19.82
N LYS A 196 0.61 -1.90 20.59
CA LYS A 196 1.60 -0.82 20.54
C LYS A 196 2.30 -0.73 19.18
N GLU A 197 2.70 -1.87 18.64
CA GLU A 197 3.33 -1.91 17.31
C GLU A 197 2.39 -1.39 16.22
N ILE A 198 1.11 -1.77 16.25
CA ILE A 198 0.13 -1.26 15.28
C ILE A 198 -0.03 0.25 15.42
N ASP A 199 -0.11 0.77 16.65
CA ASP A 199 -0.26 2.22 16.88
C ASP A 199 0.95 3.02 16.36
N VAL A 200 2.17 2.47 16.50
CA VAL A 200 3.38 3.06 15.91
C VAL A 200 3.32 3.02 14.37
N ILE A 201 2.97 1.88 13.78
CA ILE A 201 2.86 1.76 12.31
C ILE A 201 1.84 2.76 11.75
N LEU A 202 0.67 2.89 12.40
CA LEU A 202 -0.37 3.83 11.97
C LEU A 202 0.07 5.29 12.10
N LYS A 203 0.89 5.62 13.10
CA LYS A 203 1.46 6.96 13.25
C LYS A 203 2.45 7.24 12.11
N ASP A 204 3.37 6.32 11.84
CA ASP A 204 4.36 6.45 10.77
C ASP A 204 3.68 6.55 9.38
N ILE A 205 2.54 5.87 9.19
CA ILE A 205 1.78 5.96 7.95
C ILE A 205 1.29 7.39 7.68
N LYS A 206 0.91 8.14 8.73
CA LYS A 206 0.38 9.50 8.63
C LYS A 206 1.44 10.58 8.41
N GLU A 207 2.70 10.35 8.79
CA GLU A 207 3.71 11.43 8.88
C GLU A 207 4.47 11.71 7.56
N VAL A 208 4.44 10.81 6.57
CA VAL A 208 5.26 10.93 5.36
C VAL A 208 4.46 11.50 4.18
N ASN A 209 4.91 12.65 3.64
CA ASN A 209 4.28 13.35 2.52
C ASN A 209 5.23 13.42 1.31
N ILE A 210 4.84 12.84 0.17
CA ILE A 210 5.60 12.85 -1.10
C ILE A 210 4.98 13.76 -2.17
N SER A 211 4.13 14.71 -1.77
CA SER A 211 3.39 15.59 -2.69
C SER A 211 4.30 16.44 -3.58
N SER A 212 5.47 16.86 -3.08
CA SER A 212 6.47 17.63 -3.85
C SER A 212 7.08 16.80 -4.98
N GLU A 213 7.53 15.59 -4.66
CA GLU A 213 8.15 14.66 -5.60
C GLU A 213 7.15 14.23 -6.66
N MET A 214 5.89 13.96 -6.28
CA MET A 214 4.81 13.64 -7.21
C MET A 214 4.56 14.78 -8.22
N LYS A 215 4.66 16.05 -7.81
CA LYS A 215 4.52 17.21 -8.72
C LYS A 215 5.66 17.28 -9.73
N ILE A 216 6.88 16.95 -9.32
CA ILE A 216 8.05 16.93 -10.21
C ILE A 216 7.86 15.88 -11.29
N ILE A 217 7.50 14.65 -10.92
CA ILE A 217 7.28 13.58 -11.91
C ILE A 217 6.10 13.94 -12.83
N ALA A 218 5.00 14.49 -12.29
CA ALA A 218 3.85 14.92 -13.10
C ALA A 218 4.22 15.97 -14.15
N LYS A 219 5.06 16.94 -13.78
CA LYS A 219 5.59 17.96 -14.71
C LYS A 219 6.36 17.30 -15.86
N TYR A 220 7.35 16.45 -15.55
CA TYR A 220 8.16 15.79 -16.57
C TYR A 220 7.36 14.83 -17.45
N TYR A 221 6.37 14.14 -16.88
CA TYR A 221 5.43 13.31 -17.64
C TYR A 221 4.64 14.15 -18.65
N GLN A 222 4.06 15.28 -18.23
CA GLN A 222 3.36 16.19 -19.13
C GLN A 222 4.25 16.74 -20.25
N GLU A 223 5.48 17.14 -19.92
CA GLU A 223 6.47 17.63 -20.91
C GLU A 223 6.81 16.53 -21.94
N SER A 224 6.99 15.28 -21.50
CA SER A 224 7.26 14.15 -22.40
C SER A 224 6.09 13.83 -23.35
N VAL A 225 4.85 13.90 -22.86
CA VAL A 225 3.64 13.69 -23.67
C VAL A 225 3.50 14.81 -24.71
N GLN A 226 3.77 16.06 -24.31
CA GLN A 226 3.76 17.20 -25.23
C GLN A 226 4.83 17.06 -26.32
N ALA A 227 6.07 16.72 -25.95
CA ALA A 227 7.16 16.53 -26.90
C ALA A 227 6.86 15.39 -27.91
N GLN A 228 6.26 14.28 -27.48
CA GLN A 228 5.84 13.20 -28.38
C GLN A 228 4.73 13.64 -29.35
N ASN A 229 3.77 14.44 -28.88
CA ASN A 229 2.71 14.98 -29.72
C ASN A 229 3.27 15.95 -30.78
N GLU A 230 4.18 16.84 -30.39
CA GLU A 230 4.86 17.76 -31.32
C GLU A 230 5.71 17.01 -32.36
N GLN A 231 6.44 15.96 -31.95
CA GLN A 231 7.22 15.14 -32.86
C GLN A 231 6.32 14.40 -33.87
N THR A 232 5.18 13.88 -33.41
CA THR A 232 4.19 13.20 -34.25
C THR A 232 3.56 14.18 -35.24
N GLU A 233 3.20 15.39 -34.79
CA GLU A 233 2.66 16.45 -35.63
C GLU A 233 3.67 16.91 -36.69
N ASN A 234 4.94 17.01 -36.32
CA ASN A 234 6.01 17.38 -37.25
C ASN A 234 6.23 16.30 -38.32
N ILE A 235 6.27 15.02 -37.96
CA ILE A 235 6.37 13.91 -38.92
C ILE A 235 5.17 13.93 -39.89
N LEU A 236 3.97 14.19 -39.39
CA LEU A 236 2.77 14.28 -40.22
C LEU A 236 2.85 15.46 -41.21
N LYS A 237 3.28 16.65 -40.74
CA LYS A 237 3.50 17.84 -41.58
C LYS A 237 4.53 17.57 -42.68
N PHE A 238 5.66 16.94 -42.35
CA PHE A 238 6.69 16.60 -43.34
C PHE A 238 6.19 15.57 -44.37
N THR A 239 5.40 14.59 -43.92
CA THR A 239 4.82 13.58 -44.81
C THR A 239 3.80 14.22 -45.79
N ILE A 240 2.94 15.11 -45.30
CA ILE A 240 1.97 15.84 -46.13
C ILE A 240 2.70 16.76 -47.12
N ALA A 241 3.75 17.46 -46.69
CA ALA A 241 4.56 18.31 -47.57
C ALA A 241 5.25 17.49 -48.67
N ALA A 242 5.80 16.32 -48.35
CA ALA A 242 6.42 15.42 -49.32
C ALA A 242 5.41 14.89 -50.35
N ILE A 243 4.20 14.53 -49.92
CA ILE A 243 3.10 14.14 -50.81
C ILE A 243 2.70 15.30 -51.74
N GLY A 244 2.59 16.52 -51.20
CA GLY A 244 2.29 17.72 -51.99
C GLY A 244 3.33 18.01 -53.07
N ILE A 245 4.62 17.91 -52.73
CA ILE A 245 5.74 18.08 -53.67
C ILE A 245 5.69 17.02 -54.77
N TYR A 246 5.43 15.76 -54.42
CA TYR A 246 5.33 14.67 -55.38
C TYR A 246 4.17 14.85 -56.37
N LEU A 247 2.99 15.27 -55.89
CA LEU A 247 1.83 15.55 -56.75
C LEU A 247 2.07 16.74 -57.68
N LEU A 248 2.68 17.82 -57.19
CA LEU A 248 3.07 18.96 -58.02
C LEU A 248 4.07 18.57 -59.10
N PHE A 249 5.04 17.71 -58.78
CA PHE A 249 6.02 17.17 -59.73
C PHE A 249 5.37 16.29 -60.80
N MET A 250 4.41 15.43 -60.42
CA MET A 250 3.64 14.61 -61.35
C MET A 250 2.75 15.45 -62.29
N ILE A 251 2.10 16.49 -61.77
CA ILE A 251 1.30 17.43 -62.57
C ILE A 251 2.21 18.18 -63.56
N PHE A 252 3.40 18.59 -63.13
CA PHE A 252 4.38 19.26 -64.00
C PHE A 252 4.88 18.35 -65.13
N ILE A 253 5.16 17.08 -64.84
CA ILE A 253 5.56 16.09 -65.86
C ILE A 253 4.41 15.83 -66.84
N LEU A 254 3.18 15.65 -66.35
CA LEU A 254 2.01 15.41 -67.19
C LEU A 254 1.61 16.63 -68.04
N ARG A 255 1.98 17.85 -67.64
CA ARG A 255 1.80 19.07 -68.45
C ARG A 255 2.87 19.26 -69.53
N LYS A 256 3.99 18.55 -69.44
CA LYS A 256 5.13 18.63 -70.39
C LYS A 256 5.14 17.52 -71.44
N SER A 257 4.32 16.48 -71.24
CA SER A 257 4.03 15.41 -72.21
C SER A 257 2.82 15.75 -73.06
#